data_AF-A0A9J6H9G0-F1
#
_entry.id   AF-A0A9J6H9G0-F1
#
_cell.length_a   1.000
_cell.length_b   1.000
_cell.length_c   1.000
_cell.angle_alpha   90.00
_cell.angle_beta   90.00
_cell.angle_gamma   90.00
#
_symmetry.space_group_name_H-M   'P 1'
#
loop_
_entity.id
_entity.type
_entity.pdbx_description
1 polymer ?
#
loop_
_entity_poly.entity_id
_entity_poly.type
_entity_poly.pdbx_seq_one_letter_code
_entity_poly.pdbx_strand_id
1 'polypeptide(L)'
;MTCNASQRGDALLPYLAALRVARLVFIDDMLTAEDRFQLSSELNEPRVFLLTLCRLACASSAREATALDCNELLKNSHEFSTIFHCARDSPMNPSAKCTFFA
;
A
#
# COMPACT_ATOMS: atom_id res chain seq x y z
N MET A 1 18.64 3.85 -1.28
CA MET A 1 17.65 3.38 -2.26
C MET A 1 18.10 2.03 -2.79
N THR A 2 17.37 0.96 -2.46
CA THR A 2 17.70 -0.39 -2.95
C THR A 2 16.41 -1.09 -3.38
N CYS A 3 16.26 -1.25 -4.69
CA CYS A 3 15.32 -2.17 -5.31
C CYS A 3 16.14 -3.21 -6.08
N ASN A 4 15.69 -4.46 -6.12
CA ASN A 4 16.30 -5.43 -7.02
C ASN A 4 16.05 -4.96 -8.46
N ALA A 5 17.10 -4.95 -9.28
CA ALA A 5 17.31 -4.15 -10.50
C ALA A 5 16.35 -4.44 -11.68
N SER A 6 15.04 -4.32 -11.47
CA SER A 6 14.06 -4.21 -12.55
C SER A 6 13.67 -2.75 -12.72
N GLN A 7 13.61 -2.25 -13.96
CA GLN A 7 13.22 -0.87 -14.29
C GLN A 7 11.85 -0.44 -13.71
N ARG A 8 11.02 -1.40 -13.26
CA ARG A 8 9.75 -1.14 -12.55
C ARG A 8 9.94 -0.69 -11.11
N GLY A 9 11.06 -1.05 -10.47
CA GLY A 9 11.37 -0.67 -9.09
C GLY A 9 11.45 0.85 -8.90
N ASP A 10 12.08 1.55 -9.86
CA ASP A 10 12.26 3.00 -9.79
C ASP A 10 10.93 3.76 -9.95
N ALA A 11 10.01 3.23 -10.76
CA ALA A 11 8.68 3.80 -10.94
C ALA A 11 7.77 3.62 -9.70
N LEU A 12 8.04 2.64 -8.85
CA LEU A 12 7.26 2.35 -7.63
C LEU A 12 7.61 3.27 -6.45
N LEU A 13 8.82 3.83 -6.45
CA LEU A 13 9.37 4.58 -5.32
C LEU A 13 8.51 5.80 -4.90
N PRO A 14 8.07 6.68 -5.82
CA PRO A 14 7.21 7.82 -5.45
C PRO A 14 5.90 7.36 -4.81
N TYR A 15 5.33 6.24 -5.28
CA TYR A 15 4.08 5.71 -4.75
C TYR A 15 4.24 5.08 -3.38
N LEU A 16 5.37 4.39 -3.10
CA LEU A 16 5.67 3.88 -1.76
C LEU A 16 5.83 5.02 -0.74
N ALA A 17 6.50 6.10 -1.12
CA ALA A 17 6.64 7.29 -0.28
C ALA A 17 5.27 7.96 -0.05
N ALA A 18 4.49 8.16 -1.11
CA ALA A 18 3.16 8.76 -1.04
C ALA A 18 2.21 7.92 -0.16
N LEU A 19 2.25 6.59 -0.29
CA LEU A 19 1.45 5.67 0.51
C LEU A 19 1.75 5.84 2.01
N ARG A 20 3.04 5.89 2.37
CA ARG A 20 3.45 6.07 3.76
C ARG A 20 2.99 7.41 4.32
N VAL A 21 3.15 8.50 3.57
CA VAL A 21 2.69 9.84 3.99
C VAL A 21 1.17 9.87 4.13
N ALA A 22 0.44 9.39 3.14
CA ALA A 22 -1.02 9.37 3.15
C ALA A 22 -1.57 8.56 4.33
N ARG A 23 -0.91 7.45 4.68
CA ARG A 23 -1.29 6.65 5.85
C ARG A 23 -1.05 7.39 7.16
N LEU A 24 0.09 8.08 7.30
CA LEU A 24 0.39 8.84 8.52
C LEU A 24 -0.69 9.91 8.76
N VAL A 25 -1.08 10.63 7.70
CA VAL A 25 -2.17 11.62 7.76
C VAL A 25 -3.51 10.94 8.07
N PHE A 26 -3.81 9.79 7.45
CA PHE A 26 -5.05 9.05 7.72
C PHE A 26 -5.16 8.59 9.18
N ILE A 27 -4.06 8.14 9.79
CA ILE A 27 -4.04 7.73 11.19
C ILE A 27 -4.24 8.93 12.10
N ASP A 28 -3.55 10.04 11.83
CA ASP A 28 -3.68 11.28 12.60
C ASP A 28 -5.13 11.80 12.61
N ASP A 29 -5.76 11.83 11.43
CA ASP A 29 -7.16 12.20 11.25
C ASP A 29 -8.10 11.24 12.00
N MET A 30 -7.93 9.93 11.85
CA MET A 30 -8.74 8.90 12.53
C MET A 30 -8.62 8.91 14.07
N LEU A 31 -7.49 9.37 14.62
CA LEU A 31 -7.32 9.52 16.06
C LEU A 31 -8.15 10.69 16.62
N THR A 32 -8.50 11.66 15.77
CA THR A 32 -9.23 12.88 16.15
C THR A 32 -10.69 12.90 15.67
N ALA A 33 -11.06 12.02 14.75
CA ALA A 33 -12.40 11.95 14.18
C ALA A 33 -13.46 11.43 15.17
N GLU A 34 -14.53 12.22 15.37
CA GLU A 34 -15.71 11.83 16.16
C GLU A 34 -16.57 10.79 15.42
N ASP A 35 -16.61 10.83 14.09
CA ASP A 35 -17.34 9.90 13.23
C ASP A 35 -16.42 8.81 12.68
N ARG A 36 -16.33 7.69 13.41
CA ARG A 36 -15.67 6.48 12.90
C ARG A 36 -16.61 5.74 11.95
N PHE A 37 -16.07 5.25 10.84
CA PHE A 37 -16.81 4.35 9.96
C PHE A 37 -17.26 3.12 10.74
N GLN A 38 -18.55 2.80 10.71
CA GLN A 38 -19.05 1.50 11.18
C GLN A 38 -18.64 0.42 10.18
N LEU A 39 -17.42 -0.08 10.33
CA LEU A 39 -16.90 -1.16 9.52
C LEU A 39 -17.23 -2.51 10.15
N SER A 40 -17.43 -3.53 9.31
CA SER A 40 -17.54 -4.92 9.77
C SER A 40 -16.28 -5.34 10.52
N SER A 41 -16.36 -6.27 11.48
CA SER A 41 -15.21 -6.79 12.23
C SER A 41 -14.04 -7.30 11.36
N GLU A 42 -14.31 -7.70 10.12
CA GLU A 42 -13.32 -8.18 9.16
C GLU A 42 -12.54 -7.06 8.43
N LEU A 43 -13.10 -5.85 8.42
CA LEU A 43 -12.55 -4.65 7.78
C LEU A 43 -12.28 -3.61 8.86
N ASN A 44 -11.02 -3.44 9.24
CA ASN A 44 -10.62 -2.28 10.02
C ASN A 44 -10.22 -1.13 9.09
N GLU A 45 -10.19 0.09 9.63
CA GLU A 45 -9.87 1.31 8.90
C GLU A 45 -8.54 1.22 8.13
N PRO A 46 -7.45 0.64 8.69
CA PRO A 46 -6.20 0.42 7.94
C PRO A 46 -6.34 -0.51 6.73
N ARG A 47 -7.17 -1.57 6.82
CA ARG A 47 -7.46 -2.45 5.69
C ARG A 47 -8.25 -1.70 4.61
N VAL A 48 -9.26 -0.93 5.00
CA VAL A 48 -10.07 -0.12 4.06
C VAL A 48 -9.22 0.91 3.34
N PHE A 49 -8.29 1.58 4.02
CA PHE A 49 -7.35 2.52 3.40
C PHE A 49 -6.56 1.85 2.27
N LEU A 50 -5.92 0.71 2.54
CA LEU A 50 -5.13 -0.03 1.56
C LEU A 50 -5.98 -0.61 0.41
N LEU A 51 -7.18 -1.10 0.71
CA LEU A 51 -8.11 -1.60 -0.30
C LEU A 51 -8.62 -0.47 -1.22
N THR A 52 -8.87 0.72 -0.66
CA THR A 52 -9.30 1.89 -1.42
C THR A 52 -8.23 2.31 -2.41
N LEU A 53 -6.95 2.28 -2.00
CA LEU A 53 -5.83 2.54 -2.89
C LEU A 53 -5.79 1.56 -4.09
N CYS A 54 -5.96 0.26 -3.84
CA CYS A 54 -6.05 -0.71 -4.93
C CYS A 54 -7.26 -0.50 -5.82
N ARG A 55 -8.40 -0.09 -5.25
CA ARG A 55 -9.61 0.19 -6.03
C ARG A 55 -9.38 1.38 -6.98
N LEU A 56 -8.66 2.40 -6.54
CA LEU A 56 -8.27 3.54 -7.38
C LEU A 56 -7.32 3.11 -8.50
N ALA A 57 -6.32 2.29 -8.20
CA ALA A 57 -5.39 1.74 -9.20
C ALA A 57 -6.10 0.84 -10.23
N CYS A 58 -7.13 0.10 -9.81
CA CYS A 58 -7.96 -0.72 -10.69
C CYS A 58 -8.86 0.12 -11.60
N ALA A 59 -9.37 1.25 -11.12
CA ALA A 59 -10.16 2.17 -11.93
C ALA A 59 -9.32 2.89 -12.99
N SER A 60 -8.03 3.15 -12.72
CA SER A 60 -7.12 3.82 -13.66
C SER A 60 -6.52 2.88 -14.70
N SER A 61 -6.39 1.58 -14.42
CA SER A 61 -5.85 0.59 -15.36
C SER A 61 -6.68 0.38 -16.63
N ALA A 62 -7.96 0.75 -16.61
CA ALA A 62 -8.81 0.77 -17.79
C ALA A 62 -8.51 1.92 -18.76
N ARG A 63 -7.67 2.90 -18.37
CA ARG A 63 -7.46 4.14 -19.14
C ARG A 63 -6.02 4.43 -19.57
N GLU A 64 -5.00 3.86 -18.93
CA GLU A 64 -3.59 4.19 -19.21
C GLU A 64 -2.64 2.99 -19.19
N ALA A 65 -1.68 2.96 -20.14
CA ALA A 65 -0.64 1.92 -20.27
C ALA A 65 0.41 1.92 -19.14
N THR A 66 0.37 2.93 -18.26
CA THR A 66 1.27 3.13 -17.11
C THR A 66 0.54 2.97 -15.77
N ALA A 67 -0.58 2.26 -15.76
CA ALA A 67 -1.35 2.06 -14.54
C ALA A 67 -0.50 1.35 -13.48
N LEU A 68 -0.41 2.00 -12.32
CA LEU A 68 0.25 1.50 -11.14
C LEU A 68 -0.33 0.12 -10.79
N ASP A 69 0.50 -0.92 -10.85
CA ASP A 69 0.11 -2.25 -10.39
C ASP A 69 0.01 -2.23 -8.86
N CYS A 70 -1.21 -2.32 -8.34
CA CYS A 70 -1.41 -2.30 -6.90
C CYS A 70 -0.72 -3.48 -6.21
N ASN A 71 -0.64 -4.65 -6.85
CA ASN A 71 0.01 -5.80 -6.24
C ASN A 71 1.51 -5.54 -6.09
N GLU A 72 2.16 -4.96 -7.11
CA GLU A 72 3.57 -4.58 -7.02
C GLU A 72 3.81 -3.52 -5.94
N LEU A 73 2.92 -2.54 -5.80
CA LEU A 73 3.02 -1.56 -4.73
C LEU A 73 2.87 -2.20 -3.33
N LEU A 74 1.80 -2.98 -3.12
CA LEU A 74 1.49 -3.57 -1.82
C LEU A 74 2.51 -4.62 -1.39
N LYS A 75 3.04 -5.42 -2.32
CA LYS A 75 4.10 -6.40 -2.07
C LYS A 75 5.34 -5.75 -1.46
N ASN A 76 5.64 -4.51 -1.88
CA ASN A 76 6.75 -3.72 -1.36
C ASN A 76 6.39 -2.89 -0.11
N SER A 77 5.12 -2.85 0.28
CA SER A 77 4.70 -2.22 1.54
C SER A 77 4.90 -3.16 2.72
N HIS A 78 5.66 -2.72 3.72
CA HIS A 78 5.79 -3.45 4.98
C HIS A 78 4.49 -3.39 5.81
N GLU A 79 3.77 -2.28 5.67
CA GLU A 79 2.52 -2.01 6.39
C GLU A 79 1.40 -2.94 5.93
N PHE A 80 1.31 -3.18 4.62
CA PHE A 80 0.36 -4.13 4.05
C PHE A 80 0.54 -5.52 4.66
N SER A 81 1.77 -6.05 4.66
CA SER A 81 2.04 -7.37 5.24
C SER A 81 1.72 -7.47 6.73
N THR A 82 1.89 -6.39 7.49
CA THR A 82 1.54 -6.33 8.91
C THR A 82 0.02 -6.30 9.12
N ILE A 83 -0.71 -5.46 8.38
CA ILE A 83 -2.16 -5.25 8.52
C ILE A 83 -2.97 -6.49 8.10
N PHE A 84 -2.49 -7.20 7.07
CA PHE A 84 -3.13 -8.40 6.54
C PHE A 84 -2.51 -9.69 7.09
N HIS A 85 -1.58 -9.60 8.03
CA HIS A 85 -0.89 -10.73 8.65
C HIS A 85 -0.32 -11.73 7.62
N CYS A 86 0.28 -11.20 6.55
CA CYS A 86 0.82 -12.03 5.48
C CYS A 86 2.02 -12.85 5.98
N ALA A 87 1.98 -14.16 5.76
CA ALA A 87 3.10 -15.05 6.06
C ALA A 87 4.39 -14.57 5.37
N ARG A 88 5.54 -14.74 6.05
CA ARG A 88 6.85 -14.40 5.48
C ARG A 88 7.09 -15.22 4.21
N ASP A 89 7.70 -14.59 3.21
CA ASP A 89 8.01 -15.18 1.90
C ASP A 89 6.79 -15.62 1.08
N SER A 90 5.58 -15.24 1.51
CA SER A 90 4.39 -15.33 0.65
C SER A 90 4.52 -14.37 -0.54
N PRO A 91 3.78 -14.60 -1.64
CA PRO A 91 3.86 -13.75 -2.84
C PRO A 91 3.67 -12.24 -2.57
N MET A 92 2.87 -11.89 -1.55
CA MET A 92 2.61 -10.50 -1.14
C MET A 92 3.46 -10.02 0.05
N ASN A 93 4.34 -10.87 0.58
CA ASN A 93 5.29 -10.51 1.64
C ASN A 93 6.68 -11.15 1.41
N PRO A 94 7.36 -10.80 0.31
CA PRO A 94 8.72 -11.27 0.05
C PRO A 94 9.68 -10.74 1.11
N SER A 95 10.71 -11.51 1.42
CA SER A 95 11.81 -11.11 2.31
C SER A 95 12.60 -9.90 1.79
N ALA A 96 12.71 -9.73 0.47
CA ALA A 96 13.30 -8.55 -0.16
C ALA A 96 12.20 -7.60 -0.66
N LYS A 97 12.11 -6.42 -0.05
CA LYS A 97 11.21 -5.33 -0.45
C LYS A 97 12.03 -4.13 -0.93
N CYS A 98 11.49 -3.38 -1.88
CA CYS A 98 11.99 -2.05 -2.25
C CYS A 98 11.84 -1.08 -1.07
N THR A 99 12.92 -0.36 -0.73
CA THR A 99 12.89 0.67 0.31
C THR A 99 13.38 2.02 -0.23
N PHE A 100 12.57 3.06 0.02
CA PHE A 100 12.93 4.43 -0.31
C PHE A 100 13.92 5.02 0.71
N PHE A 101 13.58 4.88 1.99
CA PHE A 101 14.41 5.27 3.13
C PHE A 101 15.14 4.03 3.64
N ALA A 102 16.33 3.75 3.10
CA ALA A 102 17.25 2.76 3.67
C ALA A 102 18.12 3.45 4.73
#